data_AF-A0A6P0ZXW0-F1
#
_entry.id   AF-A0A6P0ZXW0-F1
#
_cell.length_a   1.000
_cell.length_b   1.000
_cell.length_c   1.000
_cell.angle_alpha   90.00
_cell.angle_beta   90.00
_cell.angle_gamma   90.00
#
_symmetry.space_group_name_H-M   'P 1'
#
loop_
_entity.id
_entity.type
_entity.pdbx_description
1 polymer ?
#
loop_
_entity_poly.entity_id
_entity_poly.type
_entity_poly.pdbx_seq_one_letter_code
_entity_poly.pdbx_strand_id
1 'polypeptide(L)'
;MDQPQPSTPELLKTILEPLLVDFDYWFERSLSLLETEDITFLTTEEQSDLLKRVKQAQKEVNTAKMLFDATNGQVGVELSTMMPWHQLVRECWGVAIRLRSLASGASESAASGND
;
A
#
# COMPACT_ATOMS: atom_id res chain seq x y z
N MET A 1 28.23 -28.65 2.34
CA MET A 1 28.60 -27.21 2.28
C MET A 1 27.87 -26.54 3.42
N ASP A 2 28.60 -26.08 4.44
CA ASP A 2 28.02 -25.26 5.51
C ASP A 2 27.79 -23.86 4.95
N GLN A 3 26.54 -23.51 4.70
CA GLN A 3 26.18 -22.15 4.32
C GLN A 3 26.14 -21.31 5.60
N PRO A 4 26.96 -20.25 5.73
CA PRO A 4 26.95 -19.42 6.92
C PRO A 4 25.56 -18.81 7.10
N GLN A 5 24.99 -19.00 8.30
CA GLN A 5 23.71 -18.38 8.64
C GLN A 5 23.91 -16.86 8.70
N PRO A 6 23.00 -16.07 8.11
CA PRO A 6 23.11 -14.62 8.15
C PRO A 6 23.07 -14.14 9.60
N SER A 7 23.87 -13.13 9.90
CA SER A 7 23.79 -12.44 11.19
C SER A 7 22.43 -11.76 11.34
N THR A 8 21.96 -11.54 12.57
CA THR A 8 20.66 -10.89 12.83
C THR A 8 20.49 -9.55 12.08
N PRO A 9 21.50 -8.67 11.97
CA PRO A 9 21.40 -7.45 11.16
C PRO A 9 21.22 -7.70 9.65
N GLU A 10 21.93 -8.68 9.10
CA GLU A 10 21.78 -9.06 7.68
C GLU A 10 20.39 -9.64 7.41
N LEU A 11 19.87 -10.47 8.34
CA LEU A 11 18.51 -11.00 8.26
C LEU A 11 17.47 -9.87 8.29
N LEU A 12 17.62 -8.89 9.18
CA LEU A 12 16.73 -7.73 9.23
C LEU A 12 16.79 -6.92 7.94
N LYS A 13 17.98 -6.73 7.35
CA LYS A 13 18.15 -6.07 6.06
C LYS A 13 17.37 -6.80 4.95
N THR A 14 17.50 -8.13 4.88
CA THR A 14 16.80 -8.95 3.89
C THR A 14 15.27 -8.96 4.04
N ILE A 15 14.74 -8.57 5.20
CA ILE A 15 13.30 -8.47 5.46
C ILE A 15 12.79 -7.04 5.20
N LEU A 16 13.54 -6.04 5.67
CA LEU A 16 13.10 -4.65 5.63
C LEU A 16 13.09 -4.10 4.20
N GLU A 17 14.10 -4.43 3.40
CA GLU A 17 14.19 -3.98 2.01
C GLU A 17 12.97 -4.37 1.16
N PRO A 18 12.60 -5.67 1.04
CA PRO A 18 11.42 -6.05 0.27
C PRO A 18 10.13 -5.46 0.87
N LEU A 19 10.04 -5.34 2.19
CA LEU A 19 8.86 -4.76 2.83
C LEU A 19 8.66 -3.29 2.46
N LEU A 20 9.74 -2.50 2.40
CA LEU A 20 9.67 -1.10 1.97
C LEU A 20 9.29 -1.00 0.48
N VAL A 21 9.79 -1.90 -0.36
CA VAL A 21 9.40 -1.99 -1.78
C VAL A 21 7.91 -2.33 -1.91
N ASP A 22 7.40 -3.26 -1.11
CA ASP A 22 5.98 -3.62 -1.09
C ASP A 22 5.11 -2.43 -0.70
N PHE A 23 5.47 -1.70 0.37
CA PHE A 23 4.71 -0.51 0.78
C PHE A 23 4.66 0.55 -0.32
N ASP A 24 5.79 0.82 -0.97
CA ASP A 24 5.88 1.76 -2.09
C ASP A 24 4.93 1.37 -3.23
N TYR A 25 5.02 0.11 -3.69
CA TYR A 25 4.14 -0.41 -4.73
C TYR A 25 2.65 -0.31 -4.37
N TRP A 26 2.27 -0.69 -3.15
CA TRP A 26 0.88 -0.64 -2.72
C TRP A 26 0.33 0.77 -2.60
N PHE A 27 1.15 1.73 -2.18
CA PHE A 27 0.75 3.13 -2.14
C PHE A 27 0.64 3.74 -3.52
N GLU A 28 1.57 3.49 -4.45
CA GLU A 28 1.44 3.91 -5.85
C GLU A 28 0.14 3.38 -6.47
N ARG A 29 -0.16 2.10 -6.25
CA ARG A 29 -1.38 1.46 -6.74
C ARG A 29 -2.66 2.07 -6.15
N SER A 30 -2.60 2.45 -4.88
CA SER A 30 -3.72 3.07 -4.15
C SER A 30 -3.92 4.52 -4.59
N LEU A 31 -2.85 5.28 -4.83
CA LEU A 31 -2.92 6.63 -5.40
C LEU A 31 -3.59 6.61 -6.75
N SER A 32 -3.14 5.74 -7.65
CA SER A 32 -3.76 5.60 -8.97
C SER A 32 -5.26 5.30 -8.85
N LEU A 33 -5.66 4.37 -7.98
CA LEU A 33 -7.08 4.05 -7.76
C LEU A 33 -7.88 5.28 -7.28
N LEU A 34 -7.38 5.98 -6.27
CA LEU A 34 -8.08 7.09 -5.62
C LEU A 34 -8.13 8.35 -6.49
N GLU A 35 -7.22 8.49 -7.46
CA GLU A 35 -7.17 9.64 -8.38
C GLU A 35 -7.97 9.42 -9.67
N THR A 36 -8.13 8.17 -10.12
CA THR A 36 -8.78 7.88 -11.41
C THR A 36 -10.21 7.37 -11.29
N GLU A 37 -10.55 6.69 -10.19
CA GLU A 37 -11.87 6.08 -10.02
C GLU A 37 -12.84 7.00 -9.28
N ASP A 38 -14.10 7.02 -9.75
CA ASP A 38 -15.21 7.58 -9.00
C ASP A 38 -15.74 6.55 -8.00
N ILE A 39 -15.33 6.67 -6.73
CA ILE A 39 -15.63 5.68 -5.69
C ILE A 39 -16.94 6.06 -5.01
N THR A 40 -18.05 5.67 -5.62
CA THR A 40 -19.42 6.08 -5.25
C THR A 40 -19.88 5.72 -3.83
N PHE A 41 -19.19 4.80 -3.15
CA PHE A 41 -19.48 4.45 -1.76
C PHE A 41 -18.67 5.24 -0.73
N LEU A 42 -17.76 6.11 -1.17
CA LEU A 42 -17.09 7.11 -0.36
C LEU A 42 -17.66 8.49 -0.72
N THR A 43 -17.81 9.34 0.28
CA THR A 43 -18.03 10.77 0.03
C THR A 43 -16.75 11.39 -0.57
N THR A 44 -16.90 12.52 -1.24
CA THR A 44 -15.75 13.28 -1.77
C THR A 44 -14.75 13.65 -0.68
N GLU A 45 -15.23 13.94 0.53
CA GLU A 45 -14.38 14.25 1.67
C GLU A 45 -13.58 13.03 2.15
N GLU A 46 -14.23 11.86 2.27
CA GLU A 46 -13.57 10.60 2.65
C GLU A 46 -12.52 10.17 1.61
N GLN A 47 -12.83 10.24 0.31
CA GLN A 47 -11.87 9.92 -0.74
C GLN A 47 -10.69 10.90 -0.74
N SER A 48 -10.95 12.19 -0.52
CA SER A 48 -9.91 13.23 -0.44
C SER A 48 -9.00 13.05 0.79
N ASP A 49 -9.58 12.74 1.95
CA ASP A 49 -8.82 12.44 3.17
C ASP A 49 -7.94 11.21 2.99
N LEU A 50 -8.51 10.11 2.48
CA LEU A 50 -7.76 8.89 2.20
C LEU A 50 -6.61 9.16 1.22
N LEU A 51 -6.86 9.89 0.13
CA LEU A 51 -5.84 10.28 -0.84
C LEU A 51 -4.70 11.09 -0.19
N LYS A 52 -5.02 12.04 0.70
CA LYS A 52 -4.00 12.81 1.44
C LYS A 52 -3.15 11.92 2.33
N ARG A 53 -3.77 10.99 3.07
CA ARG A 53 -3.06 10.03 3.92
C ARG A 53 -2.13 9.13 3.12
N VAL A 54 -2.57 8.61 1.97
CA VAL A 54 -1.72 7.80 1.07
C VAL A 54 -0.56 8.62 0.52
N LYS A 55 -0.78 9.87 0.09
CA LYS A 55 0.31 10.76 -0.38
C LYS A 55 1.35 11.03 0.70
N GLN A 56 0.93 11.16 1.95
CA GLN A 56 1.84 11.37 3.07
C GLN A 56 2.64 10.09 3.35
N ALA A 57 1.99 8.93 3.47
CA ALA A 57 2.66 7.66 3.70
C ALA A 57 3.64 7.29 2.58
N GLN A 58 3.29 7.57 1.32
CA GLN A 58 4.17 7.39 0.17
C GLN A 58 5.49 8.18 0.31
N LYS A 59 5.42 9.44 0.75
CA LYS A 59 6.61 10.27 0.99
C LYS A 59 7.46 9.71 2.12
N GLU A 60 6.83 9.24 3.19
CA GLU A 60 7.51 8.65 4.33
C GLU A 60 8.25 7.37 3.96
N VAL A 61 7.58 6.46 3.23
CA VAL A 61 8.20 5.22 2.72
C VAL A 61 9.35 5.53 1.78
N ASN A 62 9.18 6.47 0.85
CA ASN A 62 10.26 6.86 -0.07
C ASN A 62 11.46 7.45 0.68
N THR A 63 11.20 8.23 1.73
CA THR A 63 12.26 8.77 2.59
C THR A 63 12.97 7.66 3.35
N ALA A 64 12.23 6.70 3.91
CA ALA A 64 12.78 5.56 4.62
C ALA A 64 13.63 4.68 3.69
N LYS A 65 13.17 4.41 2.45
CA LYS A 65 13.93 3.71 1.41
C LYS A 65 15.24 4.42 1.10
N MET A 66 15.18 5.73 0.81
CA MET A 66 16.38 6.52 0.53
C MET A 66 17.39 6.48 1.68
N LEU A 67 16.94 6.59 2.93
CA LEU A 67 17.83 6.53 4.10
C LEU A 67 18.42 5.13 4.30
N PHE A 68 17.60 4.09 4.12
CA PHE A 68 18.04 2.71 4.17
C PHE A 68 19.14 2.44 3.12
N ASP A 69 18.91 2.86 1.88
CA ASP A 69 19.87 2.69 0.79
C ASP A 69 21.16 3.51 1.01
N ALA A 70 21.02 4.79 1.41
CA ALA A 70 22.15 5.68 1.69
C ALA A 70 23.03 5.19 2.85
N THR A 71 22.47 4.39 3.75
CA THR A 71 23.19 3.78 4.89
C THR A 71 23.57 2.33 4.62
N ASN A 72 23.43 1.83 3.39
CA ASN A 72 23.68 0.45 3.02
C ASN A 72 22.93 -0.57 3.91
N GLY A 73 21.72 -0.21 4.36
CA GLY A 73 20.86 -1.01 5.22
C GLY A 73 21.31 -1.05 6.69
N GLN A 74 22.20 -0.15 7.13
CA GLN A 74 22.64 -0.08 8.53
C GLN A 74 21.61 0.59 9.44
N VAL A 75 20.72 1.41 8.89
CA VAL A 75 19.63 2.05 9.63
C VAL A 75 18.33 1.30 9.38
N GLY A 76 17.73 0.76 10.44
CA GLY A 76 16.40 0.16 10.40
C GLY A 76 15.29 1.21 10.48
N VAL A 77 14.06 0.79 10.18
CA VAL A 77 12.85 1.57 10.42
C VAL A 77 12.17 1.02 11.67
N GLU A 78 11.75 1.91 12.58
CA GLU A 78 11.04 1.50 13.80
C GLU A 78 9.69 0.86 13.45
N LEU A 79 9.32 -0.20 14.16
CA LEU A 79 8.03 -0.88 13.97
C LEU A 79 6.84 0.08 14.18
N SER A 80 6.98 1.02 15.10
CA SER A 80 5.97 2.05 15.37
C SER A 80 5.71 2.97 14.17
N THR A 81 6.69 3.14 13.28
CA THR A 81 6.57 3.89 12.03
C THR A 81 5.89 3.06 10.93
N MET A 82 6.12 1.74 10.89
CA MET A 82 5.55 0.86 9.87
C MET A 82 4.07 0.50 10.11
N MET A 83 3.63 0.47 11.38
CA MET A 83 2.26 0.09 11.72
C MET A 83 1.17 0.96 11.06
N PRO A 84 1.29 2.31 11.05
CA PRO A 84 0.38 3.17 10.30
C PRO A 84 0.36 2.85 8.80
N TRP A 85 1.50 2.58 8.18
CA TRP A 85 1.56 2.24 6.75
C TRP A 85 0.82 0.95 6.44
N HIS A 86 1.01 -0.09 7.25
CA HIS A 86 0.30 -1.36 7.10
C HIS A 86 -1.22 -1.21 7.27
N GLN A 87 -1.67 -0.43 8.25
CA GLN A 87 -3.10 -0.15 8.42
C GLN A 87 -3.68 0.55 7.19
N LEU A 88 -2.95 1.52 6.64
CA LEU A 88 -3.38 2.27 5.46
C LEU A 88 -3.44 1.41 4.20
N VAL A 89 -2.46 0.50 3.99
CA VAL A 89 -2.52 -0.48 2.89
C VAL A 89 -3.76 -1.35 3.00
N ARG A 90 -4.08 -1.85 4.20
CA ARG A 90 -5.28 -2.67 4.43
C ARG A 90 -6.58 -1.91 4.13
N GLU A 91 -6.65 -0.64 4.54
CA GLU A 91 -7.78 0.22 4.25
C GLU A 91 -7.98 0.42 2.73
N CYS A 92 -6.90 0.77 2.02
CA CYS A 92 -6.93 0.95 0.56
C CYS A 92 -7.31 -0.34 -0.17
N TRP A 93 -6.84 -1.49 0.31
CA TRP A 93 -7.24 -2.78 -0.24
C TRP A 93 -8.75 -3.05 -0.02
N GLY A 94 -9.28 -2.73 1.17
CA GLY A 94 -10.72 -2.82 1.43
C GLY A 94 -11.55 -2.01 0.42
N VAL A 95 -11.11 -0.79 0.11
CA VAL A 95 -11.72 0.06 -0.93
C VAL A 95 -11.66 -0.62 -2.30
N ALA A 96 -10.49 -1.11 -2.71
CA ALA A 96 -10.30 -1.76 -4.01
C ALA A 96 -11.16 -3.04 -4.18
N ILE A 97 -11.27 -3.87 -3.15
CA ILE A 97 -12.13 -5.07 -3.17
C ILE A 97 -13.59 -4.67 -3.34
N ARG A 98 -14.06 -3.71 -2.54
CA ARG A 98 -15.46 -3.27 -2.59
C ARG A 98 -15.80 -2.65 -3.94
N LEU A 99 -14.93 -1.82 -4.49
CA LEU A 99 -15.10 -1.24 -5.82
C LEU A 99 -15.26 -2.33 -6.89
N ARG A 100 -14.37 -3.33 -6.87
CA ARG A 100 -14.44 -4.47 -7.81
C ARG A 100 -15.74 -5.26 -7.67
N SER A 101 -16.19 -5.50 -6.43
CA SER A 101 -17.44 -6.21 -6.17
C SER A 101 -18.65 -5.49 -6.77
N LEU A 102 -18.71 -4.17 -6.64
CA LEU A 102 -19.78 -3.34 -7.22
C LEU A 102 -19.74 -3.32 -8.75
N ALA A 103 -18.55 -3.25 -9.35
CA ALA A 103 -18.39 -3.32 -10.80
C ALA A 103 -18.84 -4.68 -11.39
N SER A 104 -18.54 -5.78 -10.71
CA SER A 104 -19.01 -7.11 -11.11
C SER A 104 -20.54 -7.25 -11.00
N GLY A 105 -21.15 -6.72 -9.94
CA GLY A 105 -22.61 -6.76 -9.75
C GLY A 105 -23.40 -5.87 -10.72
N ALA A 106 -22.83 -4.73 -11.15
CA ALA A 106 -23.45 -3.86 -12.16
C ALA A 106 -23.54 -4.53 -13.54
N SER A 107 -22.63 -5.46 -13.84
CA SER A 107 -22.58 -6.17 -15.13
C SER A 107 -23.70 -7.20 -15.28
N GLU A 108 -24.20 -7.79 -14.20
CA GLU A 108 -25.29 -8.79 -14.22
C GLU A 108 -26.69 -8.15 -14.30
N SER A 109 -26.90 -6.98 -13.69
CA SER A 109 -28.19 -6.29 -13.73
C SER A 109 -28.55 -5.69 -15.10
N ALA A 110 -27.56 -5.36 -15.93
CA ALA A 110 -27.80 -4.82 -17.27
C ALA A 110 -28.20 -5.91 -18.31
N ALA A 111 -27.94 -7.18 -18.02
CA ALA A 111 -28.21 -8.30 -18.93
C ALA A 111 -29.63 -8.89 -18.81
N SER A 112 -30.40 -8.52 -17.78
CA SER A 112 -31.72 -9.11 -17.48
C SER A 112 -32.92 -8.22 -17.86
N GLY A 113 -32.67 -7.00 -18.35
CA GLY A 113 -33.71 -6.02 -18.67
C GLY A 113 -34.07 -5.95 -20.15
N ASN A 114 -34.45 -7.08 -20.77
CA ASN A 114 -35.03 -7.05 -22.12
C ASN A 114 -35.91 -8.28 -22.39
N ASP A 115 -37.06 -8.38 -21.71
CA ASP A 115 -38.21 -9.23 -22.07
C ASP A 115 -39.52 -8.43 -21.94
#